data_AF-A0AAV0EH09-F1
#
_entry.id   AF-A0AAV0EH09-F1
#
_cell.length_a   1.000
_cell.length_b   1.000
_cell.length_c   1.000
_cell.angle_alpha   90.00
_cell.angle_beta   90.00
_cell.angle_gamma   90.00
#
_symmetry.space_group_name_H-M   'P 1'
#
loop_
_entity.id
_entity.type
_entity.pdbx_description
1 polymer ?
#
loop_
_entity_poly.entity_id
_entity_poly.type
_entity_poly.pdbx_seq_one_letter_code
_entity_poly.pdbx_strand_id
1 'polypeptide(L)'
;MRCNSSSHLYPVSSRSGPSAATSIACLSIPAELWHNRLGHPGDPVFSHLRTNKLIQCNKILSSSCNSCQLGKHLKLPFASSLSTTSQPFDLIHSDLWTSPVLSSTG
;
A
#
# COMPACT_ATOMS: atom_id res chain seq x y z
N MET A 1 -2.45 -0.50 -7.65
CA MET A 1 -1.16 -1.23 -7.65
C MET A 1 -1.29 -2.44 -6.73
N ARG A 2 -1.76 -3.59 -7.26
CA ARG A 2 -1.72 -4.85 -6.50
C ARG A 2 -0.32 -5.41 -6.67
N CYS A 3 0.49 -5.38 -5.61
CA CYS A 3 1.79 -6.01 -5.60
C CYS A 3 1.65 -7.47 -6.01
N ASN A 4 2.50 -7.87 -6.95
CA ASN A 4 2.59 -9.21 -7.50
C ASN A 4 2.98 -10.18 -6.38
N SER A 5 1.98 -10.73 -5.69
CA SER A 5 2.18 -11.78 -4.70
C SER A 5 2.31 -13.08 -5.49
N SER A 6 3.54 -13.47 -5.79
CA SER A 6 3.87 -14.81 -6.27
C SER A 6 3.41 -15.80 -5.20
N SER A 7 2.22 -16.32 -5.42
CA SER A 7 1.42 -17.06 -4.46
C SER A 7 2.03 -18.46 -4.30
N HIS A 8 2.99 -18.60 -3.40
CA HIS A 8 3.23 -19.90 -2.79
C HIS A 8 2.26 -20.03 -1.62
N LEU A 9 1.11 -20.66 -1.90
CA LEU A 9 0.20 -21.15 -0.87
C LEU A 9 1.02 -21.98 0.13
N TYR A 10 0.99 -21.60 1.40
CA TYR A 10 1.66 -22.36 2.45
C TYR A 10 1.00 -23.75 2.54
N PRO A 11 1.74 -24.85 2.45
CA PRO A 11 1.17 -26.17 2.72
C PRO A 11 0.89 -26.28 4.22
N VAL A 12 -0.39 -26.35 4.60
CA VAL A 12 -0.79 -26.72 5.96
C VAL A 12 -0.55 -28.23 6.10
N SER A 13 0.63 -28.60 6.56
CA SER A 13 0.89 -29.98 6.96
C SER A 13 0.31 -30.20 8.35
N SER A 14 -0.79 -30.96 8.45
CA SER A 14 -1.29 -31.48 9.72
C SER A 14 -0.29 -32.53 10.25
N ARG A 15 0.68 -32.08 11.04
CA ARG A 15 1.71 -32.96 11.60
C ARG A 15 1.17 -33.64 12.86
N SER A 16 0.70 -34.87 12.71
CA SER A 16 0.45 -35.81 13.82
C SER A 16 1.79 -36.43 14.26
N GLY A 17 2.45 -35.84 15.24
CA GLY A 17 3.68 -36.36 15.84
C GLY A 17 4.02 -35.61 17.13
N PRO A 18 4.75 -36.23 18.08
CA PRO A 18 4.92 -35.68 19.42
C PRO A 18 5.59 -34.31 19.37
N SER A 19 4.94 -33.34 20.00
CA SER A 19 5.35 -31.94 20.03
C SER A 19 6.61 -31.77 20.88
N ALA A 20 7.77 -31.77 20.23
CA ALA A 20 8.94 -31.16 20.83
C ALA A 20 8.67 -29.64 20.87
N ALA A 21 8.54 -29.09 22.07
CA ALA A 21 8.37 -27.66 22.28
C ALA A 21 9.64 -26.94 21.80
N THR A 22 9.64 -26.50 20.54
CA THR A 22 10.69 -25.63 20.02
C THR A 22 10.54 -24.29 20.74
N SER A 23 11.44 -24.01 21.68
CA SER A 23 11.53 -22.71 22.33
C SER A 23 11.73 -21.64 21.25
N ILE A 24 10.68 -20.91 20.92
CA ILE A 24 10.76 -19.77 20.01
C ILE A 24 11.50 -18.70 20.79
N ALA A 25 12.82 -18.57 20.57
CA ALA A 25 13.56 -17.43 21.06
C ALA A 25 12.86 -16.16 20.57
N CYS A 26 12.53 -15.24 21.48
CA CYS A 26 11.95 -13.93 21.17
C CYS A 26 12.97 -13.06 20.40
N LEU A 27 13.20 -13.40 19.14
CA LEU A 27 13.99 -12.59 18.22
C LEU A 27 13.17 -11.34 17.92
N SER A 28 13.71 -10.16 18.23
CA SER A 28 13.03 -8.91 17.93
C SER A 28 12.71 -8.86 16.44
N ILE A 29 11.43 -8.70 16.11
CA ILE A 29 10.99 -8.65 14.72
C ILE A 29 11.65 -7.43 14.03
N PRO A 30 12.19 -7.59 12.80
CA PRO A 30 12.75 -6.47 12.06
C PRO A 30 11.72 -5.36 11.83
N ALA A 31 12.17 -4.10 11.84
CA ALA A 31 11.29 -2.94 11.64
C ALA A 31 10.51 -3.03 10.33
N GLU A 32 11.16 -3.53 9.28
CA GLU A 32 10.58 -3.78 7.96
C GLU A 32 9.33 -4.65 8.01
N LEU A 33 9.35 -5.70 8.83
CA LEU A 33 8.24 -6.63 8.91
C LEU A 33 7.04 -5.98 9.61
N TRP A 34 7.29 -5.19 10.66
CA TRP A 34 6.24 -4.40 11.30
C TRP A 34 5.69 -3.33 10.36
N HIS A 35 6.55 -2.66 9.60
CA HIS A 35 6.14 -1.67 8.61
C HIS A 35 5.21 -2.28 7.54
N ASN A 36 5.55 -3.47 7.02
CA ASN A 36 4.70 -4.18 6.06
C ASN A 36 3.38 -4.67 6.68
N ARG A 37 3.41 -5.23 7.89
CA ARG A 37 2.20 -5.76 8.58
C ARG A 37 1.22 -4.68 8.98
N LEU A 38 1.70 -3.49 9.33
CA LEU A 38 0.89 -2.37 9.81
C LEU A 38 0.40 -1.44 8.69
N GLY A 39 0.63 -1.80 7.43
CA GLY A 39 0.15 -1.02 6.29
C GLY A 39 0.98 0.23 6.03
N HIS A 40 2.31 0.11 6.08
CA HIS A 40 3.24 1.17 5.71
C HIS A 40 3.13 2.47 6.53
N PRO A 41 3.08 2.39 7.88
CA PRO A 41 3.03 3.59 8.72
C PRO A 41 4.27 4.46 8.50
N GLY A 42 4.07 5.78 8.49
CA GLY A 42 5.17 6.73 8.47
C GLY A 42 5.97 6.76 9.79
N ASP A 43 7.15 7.37 9.76
CA ASP A 43 8.09 7.40 10.89
C ASP A 43 7.50 7.92 12.21
N PRO A 44 6.63 8.96 12.24
CA PRO A 44 6.05 9.44 13.49
C PRO A 44 5.16 8.39 14.17
N VAL A 45 4.32 7.71 13.38
CA VAL A 45 3.44 6.64 13.85
C VAL A 45 4.27 5.44 14.29
N PHE A 46 5.26 5.04 13.49
CA PHE A 46 6.14 3.93 13.82
C PHE A 46 6.93 4.17 15.11
N SER A 47 7.45 5.39 15.29
CA SER A 47 8.14 5.82 16.50
C SER A 47 7.21 5.80 17.72
N HIS A 48 5.98 6.30 17.56
CA HIS A 48 4.98 6.26 18.63
C HIS A 48 4.66 4.82 19.06
N LEU A 49 4.49 3.89 18.12
CA LEU A 49 4.25 2.48 18.42
C LEU A 49 5.42 1.84 19.17
N ARG A 50 6.66 2.20 18.79
CA ARG A 50 7.88 1.72 19.46
C ARG A 50 8.00 2.27 20.88
N THR A 51 7.84 3.58 21.06
CA THR A 51 7.95 4.24 22.37
C THR A 51 6.92 3.72 23.35
N ASN A 52 5.70 3.46 22.90
CA ASN A 52 4.64 2.88 23.72
C ASN A 52 4.72 1.35 23.87
N LYS A 53 5.80 0.72 23.38
CA LYS A 53 6.02 -0.74 23.45
C LYS A 53 4.89 -1.58 22.82
N LEU A 54 4.14 -1.00 21.88
CA LEU A 54 3.09 -1.69 21.13
C LEU A 54 3.67 -2.62 20.07
N ILE A 55 4.92 -2.37 19.67
CA ILE A 55 5.72 -3.26 18.82
C ILE A 55 7.10 -3.50 19.46
N GLN A 56 7.61 -4.72 19.30
CA GLN A 56 8.97 -5.06 19.70
C GLN A 56 9.88 -5.01 18.48
N CYS A 57 10.73 -3.97 18.43
CA CYS A 57 11.75 -3.82 17.41
C CYS A 57 12.96 -3.06 17.96
N ASN A 58 14.16 -3.61 17.73
CA ASN A 58 15.41 -2.99 18.18
C ASN A 58 16.12 -2.18 17.08
N LYS A 59 15.67 -2.32 15.81
CA LYS A 59 16.27 -1.64 14.66
C LYS A 59 15.42 -0.45 14.22
N ILE A 60 16.06 0.63 13.78
CA ILE A 60 15.39 1.76 13.14
C ILE A 60 14.96 1.31 11.74
N LEU A 61 13.79 1.78 11.27
CA LEU A 61 13.36 1.58 9.90
C LEU A 61 14.30 2.37 8.98
N SER A 62 15.20 1.67 8.28
CA SER A 62 16.24 2.31 7.43
C SER A 62 16.00 2.08 5.94
N SER A 63 14.78 1.70 5.55
CA SER A 63 14.52 1.15 4.22
C SER A 63 13.73 2.11 3.33
N SER A 64 14.19 2.20 2.09
CA SER A 64 13.39 2.67 0.97
C SER A 64 12.35 1.60 0.64
N CYS A 65 11.12 1.74 1.16
CA CYS A 65 10.03 0.85 0.81
C CYS A 65 9.41 1.25 -0.55
N ASN A 66 9.44 0.33 -1.51
CA ASN A 66 8.90 0.56 -2.86
C ASN A 66 7.41 0.95 -2.82
N SER A 67 6.59 0.27 -2.00
CA SER A 67 5.16 0.57 -1.87
C SER A 67 4.92 2.00 -1.37
N CYS A 68 5.70 2.44 -0.39
CA CYS A 68 5.64 3.80 0.14
C CYS A 68 6.05 4.84 -0.89
N GLN A 69 7.12 4.58 -1.64
CA GLN A 69 7.61 5.48 -2.69
C GLN A 69 6.55 5.64 -3.78
N LEU A 70 6.02 4.53 -4.29
CA LEU A 70 4.96 4.53 -5.30
C LEU A 70 3.67 5.16 -4.79
N GLY A 71 3.32 4.98 -3.51
CA GLY A 71 2.16 5.63 -2.89
C GLY A 71 2.33 7.14 -2.69
N LYS A 72 3.57 7.62 -2.55
CA LYS A 72 3.91 9.05 -2.44
C LYS A 72 4.18 9.70 -3.80
N HIS A 73 4.25 8.94 -4.89
CA HIS A 73 4.41 9.51 -6.22
C HIS A 73 3.21 10.39 -6.54
N LEU A 74 3.48 11.69 -6.68
CA LEU A 74 2.52 12.63 -7.21
C LEU A 74 2.40 12.39 -8.72
N LYS A 75 1.18 12.52 -9.25
CA LYS A 75 1.01 12.60 -10.69
C LYS A 75 1.85 13.79 -11.19
N LEU A 76 2.65 13.56 -12.24
CA LEU A 76 3.36 14.66 -12.89
C LEU A 76 2.35 15.75 -13.28
N PRO A 77 2.76 17.03 -13.29
CA PRO A 77 1.90 18.11 -13.76
C PRO A 77 1.27 17.76 -15.12
N PHE A 78 0.00 18.11 -15.28
CA PHE A 78 -0.64 18.00 -16.59
C PHE A 78 0.09 18.90 -17.58
N ALA A 79 0.18 18.47 -18.83
CA ALA A 79 0.67 19.33 -19.89
C ALA A 79 -0.23 20.57 -20.00
N SER A 80 0.36 21.72 -20.31
CA SER A 80 -0.41 22.92 -20.60
C SER A 80 -1.35 22.66 -21.78
N SER A 81 -2.62 23.04 -21.61
CA SER A 81 -3.57 22.99 -22.71
C SER A 81 -3.19 24.03 -23.76
N LEU A 82 -3.30 23.66 -25.04
CA LEU A 82 -3.18 24.58 -26.18
C LEU A 82 -4.53 25.18 -26.59
N SER A 83 -5.63 24.74 -25.98
CA SER A 83 -6.98 25.20 -26.32
C SER A 83 -7.20 26.62 -25.82
N THR A 84 -7.48 27.54 -26.74
CA THR A 84 -7.85 28.94 -26.48
C THR A 84 -9.13 29.29 -27.23
N THR A 85 -9.89 30.27 -26.72
CA THR A 85 -11.16 30.72 -27.30
C THR A 85 -11.14 32.23 -27.49
N SER A 86 -11.69 32.73 -28.59
CA SER A 86 -11.74 34.17 -28.88
C SER A 86 -13.15 34.77 -28.74
N GLN A 87 -14.18 33.93 -28.75
CA GLN A 87 -15.58 34.30 -28.63
C GLN A 87 -16.35 33.34 -27.69
N PRO A 88 -17.51 33.76 -27.16
CA PRO A 88 -18.37 32.88 -26.38
C PRO A 88 -18.78 31.63 -27.17
N PHE A 89 -18.75 30.47 -26.53
CA PHE A 89 -19.10 29.16 -27.09
C PHE A 89 -18.17 28.59 -28.19
N ASP A 90 -16.97 29.15 -28.38
CA ASP A 90 -15.96 28.62 -29.32
C ASP A 90 -15.48 27.19 -28.96
N LEU A 91 -15.50 26.84 -27.69
CA LEU A 91 -15.06 25.53 -27.19
C LEU A 91 -16.02 25.03 -26.11
N ILE A 92 -16.59 23.85 -26.34
CA ILE A 92 -17.44 23.15 -25.38
C ILE A 92 -16.74 21.83 -25.02
N HIS A 93 -16.49 21.61 -23.72
CA HIS A 93 -15.95 20.36 -23.22
C HIS A 93 -17.11 19.52 -22.67
N SER A 94 -17.26 18.30 -23.18
CA SER A 94 -18.26 17.34 -22.69
C SER A 94 -17.58 16.01 -22.41
N ASP A 95 -17.53 15.62 -21.14
CA ASP A 95 -17.06 14.31 -20.74
C ASP A 95 -18.24 13.34 -20.57
N LEU A 96 -18.13 12.17 -21.19
CA LEU A 96 -19.04 11.05 -20.96
C LEU A 96 -18.45 10.17 -19.86
N TRP A 97 -19.14 10.13 -18.73
CA TRP A 97 -18.88 9.12 -17.72
C TRP A 97 -19.74 7.90 -18.03
N THR A 98 -19.12 6.73 -18.16
CA THR A 98 -19.86 5.49 -18.34
C THR A 98 -20.40 5.02 -16.99
N SER A 99 -21.72 4.84 -16.92
CA SER A 99 -22.34 4.16 -15.79
C SER A 99 -21.94 2.67 -15.83
N PRO A 100 -21.53 2.07 -14.70
CA PRO A 100 -21.32 0.62 -14.63
C PRO A 100 -22.64 -0.17 -14.72
N VAL A 101 -23.80 0.51 -14.65
CA VAL A 101 -25.13 -0.08 -14.75
C VAL A 101 -25.80 0.38 -16.05
N LEU A 102 -26.33 -0.59 -16.80
CA LEU A 102 -27.10 -0.36 -18.02
C LEU A 102 -28.39 0.42 -17.70
N SER A 103 -28.67 1.46 -18.49
CA SER A 103 -29.93 2.19 -18.43
C SER A 103 -31.08 1.28 -18.84
N SER A 104 -32.18 1.32 -18.10
CA SER A 104 -33.40 0.58 -18.42
C SER A 104 -34.26 1.26 -19.49
N THR A 105 -33.91 2.47 -19.94
CA THR A 105 -34.81 3.28 -20.78
C THR A 105 -34.25 3.80 -22.10
N GLY A 106 -32.98 3.56 -22.44
CA GLY A 106 -32.39 4.04 -23.70
C GLY A 106 -32.10 5.54 -23.68
#